data_AF-A0A7C7PQ82-F1
#
_entry.id   AF-A0A7C7PQ82-F1
#
_cell.length_a   1.000
_cell.length_b   1.000
_cell.length_c   1.000
_cell.angle_alpha   90.00
_cell.angle_beta   90.00
_cell.angle_gamma   90.00
#
_symmetry.space_group_name_H-M   'P 1'
#
loop_
_entity.id
_entity.type
_entity.pdbx_description
1 polymer ?
#
loop_
_entity_poly.entity_id
_entity_poly.type
_entity_poly.pdbx_seq_one_letter_code
_entity_poly.pdbx_strand_id
1 'polypeptide(L)'
;MTLAKNQLAHLERRLLDERDRALKALGLFDKTAKSDRESVDSDLSVYTDHMADQGTEAMEREKAAVSATKEGRYLYRIEEALRRLYNDPKNFGVCHTCGTDVGLDRLDALPHARYCIDCKRKEESGG
;
A
#
# COMPACT_ATOMS: atom_id res chain seq x y z
N MET A 1 0.55 16.04 20.92
CA MET A 1 -0.88 16.34 20.67
C MET A 1 -1.69 15.07 20.85
N THR A 2 -2.90 15.19 21.40
CA THR A 2 -3.84 14.05 21.50
C THR A 2 -4.91 14.25 20.45
N LEU A 3 -5.05 13.31 19.52
CA LEU A 3 -6.11 13.37 18.50
C LEU A 3 -7.47 13.17 19.16
N ALA A 4 -8.47 13.91 18.69
CA ALA A 4 -9.84 13.75 19.13
C ALA A 4 -10.41 12.41 18.60
N LYS A 5 -11.38 11.83 19.31
CA LYS A 5 -11.96 10.52 18.96
C LYS A 5 -12.54 10.48 17.54
N ASN A 6 -13.14 11.58 17.08
CA ASN A 6 -13.66 11.72 15.72
C ASN A 6 -12.53 11.69 14.67
N GLN A 7 -11.38 12.30 14.95
CA GLN A 7 -10.20 12.28 14.08
C GLN A 7 -9.62 10.86 14.01
N LEU A 8 -9.52 10.16 15.15
CA LEU A 8 -9.05 8.78 15.17
C LEU A 8 -9.98 7.86 14.37
N ALA A 9 -11.30 7.99 14.54
CA ALA A 9 -12.27 7.20 13.78
C ALA A 9 -12.22 7.48 12.26
N HIS A 10 -12.00 8.75 11.88
CA HIS A 10 -11.79 9.12 10.48
C HIS A 10 -10.53 8.45 9.91
N LEU A 11 -9.41 8.54 10.63
CA LEU A 11 -8.14 7.94 10.22
C LEU A 11 -8.21 6.40 10.17
N GLU A 12 -8.90 5.77 11.13
CA GLU A 12 -9.16 4.33 11.14
C GLU A 12 -9.93 3.88 9.89
N ARG A 13 -11.05 4.54 9.59
CA ARG A 13 -11.85 4.24 8.38
C ARG A 13 -10.98 4.36 7.12
N ARG A 14 -10.19 5.42 7.05
CA ARG A 14 -9.25 5.62 5.94
C ARG A 14 -8.20 4.52 5.83
N LEU A 15 -7.60 4.09 6.94
CA LEU A 15 -6.65 2.98 6.93
C LEU A 15 -7.29 1.67 6.46
N LEU A 16 -8.54 1.41 6.86
CA LEU A 16 -9.28 0.23 6.40
C LEU A 16 -9.58 0.28 4.90
N ASP A 17 -9.96 1.45 4.37
CA ASP A 17 -10.21 1.64 2.93
C ASP A 17 -8.92 1.52 2.10
N GLU A 18 -7.79 2.03 2.59
CA GLU A 18 -6.48 1.83 1.94
C GLU A 18 -6.04 0.36 2.01
N ARG A 19 -6.29 -0.34 3.13
CA ARG A 19 -5.99 -1.77 3.29
C ARG A 19 -6.76 -2.61 2.29
N ASP A 20 -8.06 -2.36 2.14
CA ASP A 20 -8.91 -3.06 1.17
C ASP A 20 -8.42 -2.86 -0.27
N ARG A 21 -8.06 -1.62 -0.61
CA ARG A 21 -7.46 -1.29 -1.92
C ARG A 21 -6.13 -2.01 -2.17
N ALA A 22 -5.21 -1.99 -1.21
CA ALA A 22 -3.92 -2.65 -1.34
C ALA A 22 -4.06 -4.18 -1.49
N LEU A 23 -4.96 -4.81 -0.72
CA LEU A 23 -5.24 -6.24 -0.84
C LEU A 23 -5.88 -6.60 -2.19
N LYS A 24 -6.74 -5.75 -2.75
CA LYS A 24 -7.27 -5.92 -4.12
C LYS A 24 -6.18 -5.79 -5.18
N ALA A 25 -5.29 -4.81 -5.04
CA ALA A 25 -4.17 -4.60 -5.96
C ALA A 25 -3.20 -5.80 -5.99
N LEU A 26 -3.04 -6.48 -4.85
CA LEU A 26 -2.26 -7.72 -4.74
C LEU A 26 -3.01 -8.98 -5.20
N GLY A 27 -4.27 -8.87 -5.63
CA GLY A 27 -5.11 -10.02 -6.00
C GLY A 27 -5.48 -10.92 -4.82
N LEU A 28 -5.32 -10.44 -3.58
CA LEU A 28 -5.62 -11.18 -2.35
C LEU A 28 -7.09 -11.06 -1.91
N PHE A 29 -7.86 -10.13 -2.52
CA PHE A 29 -9.30 -10.01 -2.30
C PHE A 29 -10.07 -10.91 -3.26
N ASP A 30 -10.31 -12.12 -2.78
CA ASP A 30 -11.00 -13.14 -3.53
C ASP A 30 -12.51 -13.11 -3.27
N LYS A 31 -13.24 -12.26 -4.00
CA LYS A 31 -14.70 -12.37 -4.10
C LYS A 31 -15.16 -13.05 -5.41
N THR A 32 -14.22 -13.45 -6.28
CA THR A 32 -14.54 -13.87 -7.66
C THR A 32 -13.74 -15.07 -8.19
N ALA A 33 -12.80 -15.69 -7.46
CA ALA A 33 -12.15 -16.93 -7.91
C ALA A 33 -13.03 -18.19 -7.85
N LYS A 34 -14.37 -18.02 -7.82
CA LYS A 34 -15.34 -19.10 -8.01
C LYS A 34 -15.98 -19.15 -9.40
N SER A 35 -15.67 -18.26 -10.35
CA SER A 35 -16.43 -18.22 -11.61
C SER A 35 -15.70 -18.69 -12.88
N ASP A 36 -14.48 -18.23 -13.21
CA ASP A 36 -14.03 -18.32 -14.60
C ASP A 36 -12.64 -18.98 -14.79
N ARG A 37 -12.56 -20.28 -14.50
CA ARG A 37 -11.52 -21.15 -15.08
C ARG A 37 -12.14 -22.27 -15.93
N GLU A 38 -13.13 -21.91 -16.74
CA GLU A 38 -13.54 -22.70 -17.90
C GLU A 38 -13.12 -21.98 -19.19
N SER A 39 -12.41 -22.73 -20.03
CA SER A 39 -12.16 -22.56 -21.47
C SER A 39 -11.39 -21.32 -21.97
N VAL A 40 -10.14 -21.51 -22.40
CA VAL A 40 -9.77 -21.35 -23.83
C VAL A 40 -8.63 -22.33 -24.16
N ASP A 41 -9.01 -23.47 -24.73
CA ASP A 41 -8.16 -24.24 -25.65
C ASP A 41 -8.42 -23.67 -27.06
N SER A 42 -7.42 -23.08 -27.68
CA SER A 42 -7.39 -22.91 -29.14
C SER A 42 -5.95 -22.70 -29.60
N ASP A 43 -5.36 -23.83 -29.92
CA ASP A 43 -4.13 -24.05 -30.67
C ASP A 43 -4.08 -23.26 -32.02
N LEU A 44 -2.84 -23.05 -32.53
CA LEU A 44 -2.46 -22.61 -33.91
C LEU A 44 -2.04 -21.16 -34.23
N SER A 45 -1.48 -20.36 -33.32
CA SER A 45 -0.68 -19.15 -33.72
C SER A 45 0.75 -19.08 -33.14
N VAL A 46 1.24 -20.19 -32.57
CA VAL A 46 2.46 -20.26 -31.76
C VAL A 46 3.78 -20.08 -32.54
N TYR A 47 3.77 -19.99 -33.88
CA TYR A 47 5.01 -20.02 -34.67
C TYR A 47 5.46 -18.70 -35.31
N THR A 48 4.86 -17.57 -34.95
CA THR A 48 5.35 -16.23 -35.35
C THR A 48 5.40 -15.27 -34.16
N ASP A 49 5.89 -15.76 -33.02
CA ASP A 49 6.14 -14.94 -31.83
C ASP A 49 7.46 -14.20 -32.02
N HIS A 50 7.36 -12.89 -32.27
CA HIS A 50 8.51 -12.04 -32.57
C HIS A 50 9.45 -11.98 -31.37
N MET A 51 10.77 -12.16 -31.57
CA MET A 51 11.76 -11.93 -30.50
C MET A 51 11.68 -10.50 -29.88
N ALA A 52 11.00 -9.57 -30.54
CA ALA A 52 10.68 -8.24 -30.03
C ALA A 52 9.59 -8.26 -28.92
N ASP A 53 8.65 -9.21 -28.97
CA ASP A 53 7.58 -9.35 -27.98
C ASP A 53 8.11 -10.01 -26.70
N GLN A 54 9.10 -10.91 -26.80
CA GLN A 54 9.75 -11.52 -25.63
C GLN A 54 10.45 -10.50 -24.72
N GLY A 55 11.09 -9.47 -25.30
CA GLY A 55 11.69 -8.37 -24.54
C GLY A 55 10.62 -7.53 -23.82
N THR A 56 9.47 -7.34 -24.48
CA THR A 56 8.32 -6.60 -23.93
C THR A 56 7.64 -7.37 -22.81
N GLU A 57 7.43 -8.67 -22.97
CA GLU A 57 6.88 -9.53 -21.91
C GLU A 57 7.76 -9.58 -20.67
N ALA A 58 9.08 -9.70 -20.83
CA ALA A 58 10.02 -9.69 -19.71
C ALA A 58 9.95 -8.35 -18.94
N MET A 59 9.91 -7.22 -19.66
CA MET A 59 9.78 -5.89 -19.07
C MET A 59 8.45 -5.71 -18.33
N GLU A 60 7.34 -6.19 -18.89
CA GLU A 60 6.02 -6.12 -18.22
C GLU A 60 5.97 -7.00 -16.97
N ARG A 61 6.57 -8.20 -16.99
CA ARG A 61 6.70 -9.06 -15.80
C ARG A 61 7.53 -8.38 -14.71
N GLU A 62 8.63 -7.73 -15.06
CA GLU A 62 9.45 -6.98 -14.09
C GLU A 62 8.66 -5.81 -13.47
N LYS A 63 7.96 -5.02 -14.29
CA LYS A 63 7.09 -3.94 -13.80
C LYS A 63 6.01 -4.44 -12.85
N ALA A 64 5.39 -5.59 -13.17
CA ALA A 64 4.39 -6.22 -12.31
C ALA A 64 5.00 -6.64 -10.97
N ALA A 65 6.19 -7.25 -10.97
CA ALA A 65 6.88 -7.65 -9.75
C ALA A 65 7.27 -6.46 -8.86
N VAL A 66 7.77 -5.37 -9.46
CA VAL A 66 8.09 -4.12 -8.74
C VAL A 66 6.83 -3.51 -8.13
N SER A 67 5.73 -3.49 -8.89
CA SER A 67 4.43 -2.98 -8.42
C SER A 67 3.91 -3.80 -7.24
N ALA A 68 3.88 -5.13 -7.35
CA ALA A 68 3.47 -6.03 -6.27
C ALA A 68 4.34 -5.83 -5.01
N THR A 69 5.65 -5.66 -5.17
CA THR A 69 6.56 -5.40 -4.04
C THR A 69 6.27 -4.05 -3.37
N LYS A 70 5.91 -3.01 -4.14
CA LYS A 70 5.50 -1.70 -3.59
C LYS A 70 4.19 -1.81 -2.84
N GLU A 71 3.19 -2.48 -3.40
CA GLU A 71 1.89 -2.70 -2.76
C GLU A 71 2.00 -3.52 -1.47
N GLY A 72 2.81 -4.58 -1.45
CA GLY A 72 3.07 -5.37 -0.25
C GLY A 72 3.69 -4.54 0.89
N ARG A 73 4.67 -3.69 0.57
CA ARG A 73 5.27 -2.77 1.55
C ARG A 73 4.28 -1.71 2.03
N TYR A 74 3.40 -1.25 1.15
CA TYR A 74 2.35 -0.30 1.49
C TYR A 74 1.33 -0.91 2.45
N LEU A 75 0.83 -2.11 2.14
CA LEU A 75 -0.05 -2.90 3.00
C LEU A 75 0.55 -3.11 4.39
N TYR A 76 1.82 -3.53 4.45
CA TYR A 76 2.52 -3.71 5.72
C TYR A 76 2.49 -2.43 6.58
N ARG A 77 2.75 -1.26 5.99
CA ARG A 77 2.71 0.02 6.71
C ARG A 77 1.30 0.37 7.21
N ILE A 78 0.26 0.03 6.45
CA ILE A 78 -1.13 0.24 6.85
C ILE A 78 -1.47 -0.66 8.05
N GLU A 79 -1.08 -1.94 8.01
CA GLU A 79 -1.32 -2.86 9.12
C GLU A 79 -0.58 -2.44 10.39
N GLU A 80 0.66 -1.97 10.26
CA GLU A 80 1.42 -1.38 11.37
C GLU A 80 0.72 -0.12 11.91
N ALA A 81 0.17 0.73 11.06
CA ALA A 81 -0.57 1.91 11.49
C ALA A 81 -1.87 1.54 12.23
N LEU A 82 -2.65 0.58 11.72
CA LEU A 82 -3.83 0.06 12.41
C LEU A 82 -3.46 -0.53 13.78
N ARG A 83 -2.38 -1.31 13.84
CA ARG A 83 -1.88 -1.86 15.11
C ARG A 83 -1.53 -0.77 16.11
N ARG A 84 -0.83 0.29 15.68
CA ARG A 84 -0.52 1.45 16.54
C ARG A 84 -1.78 2.17 17.01
N LEU A 85 -2.73 2.40 16.10
CA LEU A 85 -3.99 3.06 16.40
C LEU A 85 -4.79 2.29 17.46
N TYR A 86 -4.87 0.96 17.36
CA TYR A 86 -5.61 0.13 18.33
C TYR A 86 -4.86 -0.06 19.66
N ASN A 87 -3.53 -0.18 19.63
CA ASN A 87 -2.76 -0.45 20.86
C ASN A 87 -2.49 0.81 21.69
N ASP A 88 -2.19 1.93 21.03
CA ASP A 88 -1.90 3.21 21.68
C ASP A 88 -2.52 4.38 20.91
N PRO A 89 -3.86 4.53 20.96
CA PRO A 89 -4.56 5.61 20.27
C PRO A 89 -4.16 7.00 20.77
N LYS A 90 -3.58 7.11 21.97
CA LYS A 90 -3.18 8.40 22.57
C LYS A 90 -1.90 8.94 21.94
N ASN A 91 -0.98 8.06 21.56
CA ASN A 91 0.26 8.42 20.85
C ASN A 91 0.12 8.30 19.33
N PHE A 92 -1.04 7.91 18.81
CA PHE A 92 -1.26 7.93 17.38
C PHE A 92 -1.13 9.37 16.84
N GLY A 93 -0.30 9.55 15.81
CA GLY A 93 0.03 10.86 15.25
C GLY A 93 1.23 11.57 15.88
N VAL A 94 1.99 10.89 16.74
CA VAL A 94 3.31 11.35 17.23
C VAL A 94 4.43 10.81 16.35
N CYS A 95 5.42 11.66 16.06
CA CYS A 95 6.59 11.31 15.26
C CYS A 95 7.49 10.33 16.03
N HIS A 96 7.84 9.21 15.40
CA HIS A 96 8.70 8.18 16.01
C HIS A 96 10.16 8.62 16.21
N THR A 97 10.60 9.71 15.56
CA THR A 97 11.99 10.16 15.62
C THR A 97 12.18 11.27 16.66
N CYS A 98 11.35 12.31 16.62
CA CYS A 98 11.51 13.50 17.46
C CYS A 98 10.41 13.67 18.52
N GLY A 99 9.38 12.82 18.51
CA GLY A 99 8.27 12.93 19.46
C GLY A 99 7.34 14.12 19.23
N THR A 100 7.54 14.93 18.18
CA THR A 100 6.64 16.02 17.82
C THR A 100 5.43 15.49 17.04
N ASP A 101 4.42 16.34 16.85
CA ASP A 101 3.23 15.94 16.12
C ASP A 101 3.50 15.76 14.62
N VAL A 102 2.91 14.71 14.04
CA VAL A 102 2.97 14.45 12.59
C VAL A 102 2.11 15.47 11.82
N GLY A 103 1.08 16.01 12.47
CA GLY A 103 0.11 16.94 11.90
C GLY A 103 -1.09 16.22 11.29
N LEU A 104 -2.30 16.76 11.52
CA LEU A 104 -3.53 16.15 11.03
C LEU A 104 -3.57 16.14 9.50
N ASP A 105 -3.22 17.24 8.84
CA ASP A 105 -3.25 17.34 7.37
C ASP A 105 -2.36 16.30 6.71
N ARG A 106 -1.22 15.99 7.34
CA ARG A 106 -0.30 14.94 6.89
C ARG A 106 -0.87 13.55 7.11
N LEU A 107 -1.52 13.31 8.25
CA LEU A 107 -2.19 12.03 8.53
C LEU A 107 -3.43 11.84 7.65
N ASP A 108 -4.13 12.92 7.30
CA ASP A 108 -5.19 12.83 6.32
C ASP A 108 -4.57 12.52 4.94
N ALA A 109 -3.55 13.22 4.48
CA ALA A 109 -2.90 12.83 3.22
C ALA A 109 -2.32 11.39 3.23
N LEU A 110 -1.68 11.00 4.33
CA LEU A 110 -0.94 9.75 4.52
C LEU A 110 -1.24 9.14 5.91
N PRO A 111 -2.33 8.36 6.06
CA PRO A 111 -2.79 7.90 7.38
C PRO A 111 -1.86 6.88 8.05
N HIS A 112 -0.94 6.29 7.28
CA HIS A 112 0.09 5.38 7.79
C HIS A 112 1.40 6.09 8.18
N ALA A 113 1.47 7.43 8.10
CA ALA A 113 2.68 8.18 8.39
C ALA A 113 3.19 7.93 9.82
N ARG A 114 4.53 7.80 9.96
CA ARG A 114 5.23 7.59 11.25
C ARG A 114 6.08 8.79 11.66
N TYR A 115 6.37 9.69 10.73
CA TYR A 115 7.30 10.79 10.90
C TYR A 115 6.63 12.10 10.50
N CYS A 116 6.96 13.16 11.25
CA CYS A 116 6.66 14.52 10.84
C CYS A 116 7.38 14.87 9.54
N ILE A 117 6.95 15.96 8.88
CA ILE A 117 7.51 16.36 7.59
C ILE A 117 9.02 16.64 7.68
N ASP A 118 9.49 17.23 8.78
CA ASP A 118 10.89 17.59 8.95
C ASP A 118 11.79 16.36 9.11
N CYS A 119 11.38 15.39 9.93
CA CYS A 119 12.11 14.13 10.06
C CYS A 119 12.08 13.33 8.75
N LYS A 120 10.96 13.35 8.02
CA LYS A 120 10.87 12.67 6.73
C LYS A 120 11.81 13.30 5.69
N ARG A 121 11.87 14.62 5.61
CA ARG A 121 12.78 15.34 4.71
C ARG A 121 14.25 15.03 5.02
N LYS A 122 14.61 14.97 6.30
CA LYS A 122 15.97 14.60 6.74
C LYS A 122 16.35 13.19 6.32
N GLU A 123 15.43 12.23 6.44
CA GLU A 123 15.63 10.84 6.00
C GLU A 123 15.84 10.76 4.47
N GLU A 124 15.12 11.58 3.69
CA GLU A 124 15.23 11.60 2.23
C GLU A 124 16.51 12.32 1.74
N SER A 125 16.96 13.37 2.44
CA SER A 125 18.18 14.12 2.10
C SER A 125 19.48 13.46 2.57
N GLY A 126 19.39 12.51 3.50
CA GLY A 126 20.53 11.82 4.10
C GLY A 126 20.84 10.46 3.48
N GLY A 127 20.28 10.17 2.30
CA GLY A 127 20.51 8.95 1.53
C GLY A 127 21.53 9.14 0.42
#